data_AF-A0A1H9VEQ9-F1
#
_entry.id   AF-A0A1H9VEQ9-F1
#
_cell.length_a   1.000
_cell.length_b   1.000
_cell.length_c   1.000
_cell.angle_alpha   90.00
_cell.angle_beta   90.00
_cell.angle_gamma   90.00
#
_symmetry.space_group_name_H-M   'P 1'
#
loop_
_entity.id
_entity.type
_entity.pdbx_description
1 polymer ?
#
loop_
_entity_poly.entity_id
_entity_poly.type
_entity_poly.pdbx_seq_one_letter_code
_entity_poly.pdbx_strand_id
1 'polypeptide(L)'
;MIAPADPFREWDVAYVLGSLSPADRLAYERHLVRCPSCEAEVCRAAGTAGLLARLPAAWAVSPSMQGAVNPVVEPPARARAARRRLVVVTAVLVAAVTGAALSAVFCG
;
A
#
# COMPACT_ATOMS: atom_id res chain seq x y z
N MET A 1 -5.18 19.81 14.07
CA MET A 1 -4.57 18.47 14.19
C MET A 1 -5.48 17.48 13.48
N ILE A 2 -5.02 16.82 12.43
CA ILE A 2 -5.74 15.72 11.78
C ILE A 2 -5.42 14.44 12.57
N ALA A 3 -6.45 13.78 13.11
CA ALA A 3 -6.29 12.45 13.69
C ALA A 3 -5.82 11.46 12.61
N PRO A 4 -5.00 10.46 12.94
CA PRO A 4 -4.57 9.46 11.96
C PRO A 4 -5.81 8.78 11.36
N ALA A 5 -5.83 8.67 10.03
CA ALA A 5 -6.90 7.99 9.32
C ALA A 5 -6.94 6.52 9.75
N ASP A 6 -8.14 6.02 10.00
CA ASP A 6 -8.37 4.60 10.26
C ASP A 6 -8.06 3.80 8.98
N PRO A 7 -7.07 2.87 9.02
CA PRO A 7 -6.61 2.15 7.84
C PRO A 7 -7.68 1.24 7.22
N PHE A 8 -8.76 0.94 7.94
CA PHE A 8 -9.82 0.03 7.49
C PHE A 8 -10.96 0.72 6.73
N ARG A 9 -10.96 2.06 6.63
CA ARG A 9 -12.07 2.82 6.02
C ARG A 9 -12.38 2.47 4.58
N GLU A 10 -11.41 1.99 3.82
CA GLU A 10 -11.54 1.71 2.38
C GLU A 10 -11.73 0.21 2.07
N TRP A 11 -11.97 -0.62 3.10
CA TRP A 11 -12.01 -2.08 2.96
C TRP A 11 -13.43 -2.64 2.79
N ASP A 12 -14.46 -1.81 2.92
CA ASP A 12 -15.88 -2.18 2.89
C ASP A 12 -16.29 -2.90 1.59
N VAL A 13 -15.97 -2.31 0.43
CA VAL A 13 -16.30 -2.87 -0.88
C VAL A 13 -15.52 -4.17 -1.13
N ALA A 14 -14.23 -4.19 -0.77
CA ALA A 14 -13.40 -5.38 -0.93
C ALA A 14 -13.88 -6.54 -0.03
N TYR A 15 -14.34 -6.23 1.18
CA TYR A 15 -14.90 -7.20 2.10
C TYR A 15 -16.20 -7.82 1.57
N VAL A 16 -17.13 -6.97 1.09
CA VAL A 16 -18.43 -7.40 0.56
C VAL A 16 -18.30 -8.19 -0.74
N LEU A 17 -17.42 -7.77 -1.65
CA LEU A 17 -17.15 -8.48 -2.90
C LEU A 17 -16.24 -9.70 -2.72
N GLY A 18 -15.73 -9.94 -1.50
CA GLY A 18 -14.89 -11.10 -1.19
C GLY A 18 -13.49 -11.05 -1.81
N SER A 19 -12.97 -9.85 -2.10
CA SER A 19 -11.64 -9.67 -2.72
C SER A 19 -10.50 -9.50 -1.71
N LEU A 20 -10.79 -9.44 -0.41
CA LEU A 20 -9.77 -9.44 0.64
C LEU A 20 -9.08 -10.80 0.77
N SER A 21 -7.79 -10.79 1.11
CA SER A 21 -7.09 -12.00 1.53
C SER A 21 -7.71 -12.56 2.82
N PRO A 22 -7.53 -13.86 3.15
CA PRO A 22 -8.06 -14.42 4.39
C PRO A 22 -7.56 -13.69 5.65
N ALA A 23 -6.30 -13.25 5.65
CA ALA A 23 -5.70 -12.52 6.76
C ALA A 23 -6.31 -11.13 6.92
N ASP A 24 -6.47 -10.40 5.80
CA ASP A 24 -7.09 -9.07 5.80
C ASP A 24 -8.56 -9.15 6.21
N ARG A 25 -9.29 -10.17 5.74
CA ARG A 25 -10.67 -10.40 6.12
C ARG A 25 -10.82 -10.55 7.64
N LEU A 26 -9.98 -11.38 8.27
CA LEU A 26 -9.99 -11.56 9.73
C LEU A 26 -9.62 -10.27 10.47
N ALA A 27 -8.66 -9.50 9.95
CA ALA A 27 -8.29 -8.21 10.53
C ALA A 27 -9.46 -7.21 10.49
N TYR A 28 -10.18 -7.16 9.36
CA TYR A 28 -11.32 -6.28 9.19
C TYR A 28 -12.51 -6.70 10.06
N GLU A 29 -12.80 -8.00 10.17
CA GLU A 29 -13.88 -8.50 11.03
C GLU A 29 -13.66 -8.13 12.50
N ARG A 30 -12.41 -8.21 12.99
CA ARG A 30 -12.06 -7.73 14.34
C ARG A 30 -12.23 -6.21 14.51
N HIS A 31 -12.05 -5.45 13.44
CA HIS A 31 -12.28 -4.01 13.45
C HIS A 31 -13.77 -3.68 13.46
N LEU A 32 -14.59 -4.36 12.65
CA LEU A 32 -16.04 -4.15 12.56
C LEU A 32 -16.73 -4.28 13.92
N VAL A 33 -16.32 -5.23 14.77
CA VAL A 33 -16.84 -5.39 16.14
C VAL A 33 -16.74 -4.12 16.99
N ARG A 34 -15.81 -3.22 16.68
CA ARG A 34 -15.51 -2.01 17.47
C ARG A 34 -15.73 -0.71 16.70
N CYS A 35 -16.22 -0.77 15.47
CA CYS A 35 -16.33 0.41 14.60
C CYS A 35 -17.70 0.46 13.89
N PRO A 36 -18.72 1.07 14.54
CA PRO A 36 -20.06 1.21 13.96
C PRO A 36 -20.09 1.97 12.64
N SER A 37 -19.13 2.89 12.42
CA SER A 37 -19.04 3.60 11.14
C SER A 37 -18.63 2.68 10.00
N CYS A 38 -17.67 1.78 10.22
CA CYS A 38 -17.26 0.81 9.19
C CYS A 38 -18.34 -0.27 8.96
N GLU A 39 -19.08 -0.65 10.00
CA GLU A 39 -20.27 -1.51 9.85
C GLU A 39 -21.34 -0.83 8.98
N ALA A 40 -21.61 0.46 9.19
CA ALA A 40 -22.51 1.22 8.35
C ALA A 40 -22.04 1.29 6.88
N GLU A 41 -20.74 1.44 6.62
CA GLU A 41 -20.19 1.38 5.26
C GLU A 41 -20.43 0.02 4.59
N VAL A 42 -20.15 -1.08 5.31
CA VAL A 42 -20.42 -2.44 4.83
C VAL A 42 -21.90 -2.62 4.49
N CYS A 43 -22.82 -2.12 5.33
CA CYS A 43 -24.26 -2.17 5.04
C CYS A 43 -24.64 -1.40 3.77
N ARG A 44 -24.03 -0.22 3.52
CA ARG A 44 -24.24 0.55 2.30
C ARG A 44 -23.72 -0.20 1.06
N ALA A 45 -22.51 -0.75 1.15
CA ALA A 45 -21.90 -1.53 0.07
C ALA A 45 -22.66 -2.85 -0.21
N ALA A 46 -23.18 -3.52 0.83
CA ALA A 46 -23.97 -4.74 0.69
C ALA A 46 -25.25 -4.52 -0.13
N GLY A 47 -25.87 -3.34 -0.01
CA GLY A 47 -27.03 -2.97 -0.82
C GLY A 47 -26.75 -2.97 -2.32
N THR A 48 -25.62 -2.39 -2.74
CA THR A 48 -25.21 -2.38 -4.16
C THR A 48 -24.74 -3.75 -4.63
N ALA A 49 -23.95 -4.46 -3.81
CA ALA A 49 -23.50 -5.82 -4.13
C ALA A 49 -24.66 -6.81 -4.31
N GLY A 50 -25.73 -6.68 -3.50
CA GLY A 50 -26.93 -7.49 -3.64
C GLY A 50 -27.68 -7.25 -4.96
N LEU A 51 -27.63 -6.03 -5.52
CA LEU A 51 -28.17 -5.76 -6.85
C LEU A 51 -27.31 -6.40 -7.94
N LEU A 52 -25.98 -6.32 -7.82
CA LEU A 52 -25.05 -6.95 -8.76
C LEU A 52 -25.21 -8.48 -8.81
N ALA A 53 -25.48 -9.11 -7.67
CA ALA A 53 -25.70 -10.56 -7.57
C ALA A 53 -26.93 -11.06 -8.36
N ARG A 54 -27.85 -10.16 -8.77
CA ARG A 54 -29.02 -10.50 -9.58
C ARG A 54 -28.74 -10.51 -11.08
N LEU A 55 -27.60 -9.96 -11.50
CA LEU A 55 -27.23 -9.93 -12.91
C LEU A 55 -26.80 -11.33 -13.38
N PRO A 56 -27.15 -11.73 -14.62
CA PRO A 56 -26.65 -12.97 -15.19
C PRO A 56 -25.12 -12.98 -15.20
N ALA A 57 -24.52 -14.09 -14.79
CA ALA A 57 -23.06 -14.24 -14.82
C ALA A 57 -22.46 -14.06 -16.23
N ALA A 58 -23.25 -14.29 -17.28
CA ALA A 58 -22.86 -14.05 -18.67
C ALA A 58 -22.52 -12.57 -18.99
N TRP A 59 -22.94 -11.63 -18.13
CA TRP A 59 -22.60 -10.20 -18.27
C TRP A 59 -21.30 -9.84 -17.55
N ALA A 60 -20.80 -10.72 -16.68
CA ALA A 60 -19.52 -10.53 -16.04
C ALA A 60 -18.41 -10.72 -17.08
N VAL A 61 -17.62 -9.68 -17.31
CA VAL A 61 -16.40 -9.79 -18.11
C VAL A 61 -15.31 -10.36 -17.21
N SER A 62 -14.77 -11.53 -17.55
CA SER A 62 -13.66 -12.11 -16.80
C SER A 62 -12.44 -11.19 -16.91
N PRO A 63 -11.73 -10.89 -15.80
CA PRO A 63 -10.51 -10.08 -15.84
C PRO A 63 -9.32 -10.81 -16.49
N SER A 64 -9.56 -11.88 -17.27
CA SER A 64 -8.57 -12.76 -17.88
C SER A 64 -7.71 -12.12 -18.98
N MET A 65 -7.61 -10.79 -19.03
CA MET A 65 -6.74 -10.06 -19.94
C MET A 65 -6.35 -8.68 -19.38
N GLN A 66 -5.99 -8.60 -18.10
CA GLN A 66 -5.24 -7.46 -17.59
C GLN A 66 -3.97 -8.05 -17.00
N GLY A 67 -2.93 -8.13 -17.84
CA GLY A 67 -1.60 -8.55 -17.42
C GLY A 67 -1.24 -7.83 -16.13
N ALA A 68 -0.70 -8.59 -15.16
CA ALA A 68 -0.33 -8.15 -13.82
C ALA A 68 -0.25 -6.62 -13.76
N VAL A 69 -1.30 -5.98 -13.21
CA VAL A 69 -1.23 -4.56 -12.90
C VAL A 69 -0.19 -4.49 -11.80
N ASN A 70 1.07 -4.36 -12.20
CA ASN A 70 2.13 -3.92 -11.34
C ASN A 70 1.83 -2.44 -11.21
N PRO A 71 1.24 -1.96 -10.09
CA PRO A 71 1.15 -0.54 -9.90
C PRO A 71 2.59 -0.05 -9.92
N VAL A 72 3.00 0.57 -11.03
CA VAL A 72 4.24 1.32 -11.09
C VAL A 72 3.98 2.50 -10.17
N VAL A 73 4.16 2.28 -8.87
CA VAL A 73 4.15 3.32 -7.86
C VAL A 73 5.40 4.12 -8.14
N GLU A 74 5.26 5.11 -9.02
CA GLU A 74 6.30 6.08 -9.23
C GLU A 74 6.54 6.79 -7.90
N PRO A 75 7.72 6.63 -7.27
CA PRO A 75 8.00 7.35 -6.05
C PRO A 75 7.93 8.85 -6.39
N PRO A 76 7.28 9.68 -5.56
CA PRO A 76 7.14 11.09 -5.82
C PRO A 76 8.52 11.71 -6.07
N ALA A 77 8.62 12.75 -6.91
CA ALA A 77 9.90 13.38 -7.27
C ALA A 77 10.76 13.74 -6.04
N ARG A 78 10.13 14.07 -4.91
CA ARG A 78 10.76 14.30 -3.60
C ARG A 78 11.47 13.06 -3.04
N ALA A 79 10.87 11.88 -3.12
CA ALA A 79 11.48 10.62 -2.69
C ALA A 79 12.69 10.24 -3.55
N ARG A 80 12.64 10.50 -4.87
CA ARG A 80 13.78 10.32 -5.78
C ARG A 80 14.94 11.26 -5.42
N ALA A 81 14.65 12.54 -5.17
CA ALA A 81 15.66 13.52 -4.76
C ALA A 81 16.29 13.18 -3.41
N ALA A 82 15.49 12.77 -2.42
CA ALA A 82 15.98 12.36 -1.10
C ALA A 82 16.89 11.13 -1.18
N ARG A 83 16.51 10.09 -1.95
CA ARG A 83 17.36 8.91 -2.17
C ARG A 83 18.68 9.26 -2.85
N ARG A 84 18.66 10.10 -3.89
CA ARG A 84 19.90 10.57 -4.55
C ARG A 84 20.81 11.29 -3.57
N ARG A 85 20.27 12.19 -2.73
CA ARG A 85 21.05 12.90 -1.70
C ARG A 85 21.68 11.92 -0.71
N LEU A 86 20.92 10.96 -0.21
CA LEU A 86 21.44 9.95 0.72
C LEU A 86 22.58 9.14 0.10
N VAL A 87 22.43 8.66 -1.13
CA VAL A 87 23.47 7.90 -1.84
C VAL A 87 24.75 8.71 -2.03
N VAL A 88 24.61 9.98 -2.44
CA VAL A 88 25.78 10.88 -2.61
C VAL A 88 26.47 11.15 -1.27
N VAL A 89 25.71 11.44 -0.20
CA VAL A 89 26.28 11.67 1.13
C VAL A 89 27.01 10.42 1.63
N THR A 90 26.41 9.22 1.48
CA THR A 90 27.07 7.98 1.89
C THR A 90 28.33 7.70 1.07
N ALA A 91 28.32 7.97 -0.24
CA ALA A 91 29.49 7.76 -1.09
C ALA A 91 30.64 8.70 -0.72
N VAL A 92 30.35 9.97 -0.43
CA VAL A 92 31.34 10.96 0.03
C VAL A 92 31.93 10.55 1.38
N LEU A 93 31.11 10.12 2.33
CA LEU A 93 31.59 9.67 3.64
C LEU A 93 32.49 8.43 3.52
N VAL A 94 32.10 7.43 2.72
CA VAL A 94 32.93 6.24 2.49
C VAL A 94 34.26 6.62 1.84
N ALA A 95 34.24 7.48 0.81
CA ALA A 95 35.45 7.95 0.14
C ALA A 95 36.39 8.73 1.08
N ALA A 96 35.85 9.57 1.97
CA ALA A 96 36.62 10.31 2.96
C ALA A 96 37.29 9.38 3.98
N VAL A 97 36.58 8.36 4.47
CA VAL A 97 37.14 7.36 5.39
C VAL A 97 38.26 6.56 4.72
N THR A 98 38.08 6.12 3.47
CA THR A 98 39.13 5.40 2.74
C THR A 98 40.31 6.29 2.36
N GLY A 99 40.07 7.56 2.04
CA GLY A 99 41.12 8.54 1.74
C GLY A 99 41.99 8.84 2.96
N ALA A 100 41.37 9.05 4.12
CA ALA A 100 42.10 9.28 5.37
C ALA A 100 42.94 8.06 5.79
N ALA A 101 42.42 6.84 5.60
CA ALA A 101 43.17 5.61 5.88
C ALA A 101 44.40 5.46 4.96
N LEU A 102 44.27 5.79 3.66
CA LEU A 102 45.40 5.73 2.73
C LEU A 102 46.46 6.81 3.01
N SER A 103 46.06 8.01 3.41
CA SER A 103 47.00 9.08 3.80
C SER A 103 47.76 8.75 5.09
N ALA A 104 47.14 8.05 6.04
CA ALA A 104 47.81 7.64 7.28
C ALA A 104 48.86 6.54 7.07
N VAL A 105 48.69 5.67 6.07
CA VAL A 105 49.62 4.57 5.78
C VAL A 105 50.89 5.04 5.04
N PHE A 106 50.83 6.15 4.29
CA PHE A 106 51.96 6.67 3.52
C PHE A 106 52.91 7.59 4.30
N CYS A 107 52.58 7.93 5.56
CA CYS A 107 53.35 8.87 6.38
C CYS A 107 53.93 8.22 7.66
N GLY A 108 54.03 6.89 7.72
CA GLY A 108 54.72 6.14 8.78
C GLY A 108 55.88 5.34 8.21
#